data_AF-A0A2S5LBY0-F1
#
_entry.id   AF-A0A2S5LBY0-F1
#
_cell.length_a   1.000
_cell.length_b   1.000
_cell.length_c   1.000
_cell.angle_alpha   90.00
_cell.angle_beta   90.00
_cell.angle_gamma   90.00
#
_symmetry.space_group_name_H-M   'P 1'
#
loop_
_entity.id
_entity.type
_entity.pdbx_description
1 polymer ?
#
loop_
_entity_poly.entity_id
_entity_poly.type
_entity_poly.pdbx_seq_one_letter_code
_entity_poly.pdbx_strand_id
1 'polypeptide(L)'
;MFPIPQCVFLTRGVGVHRHRLTAFEYALRDADIEQQNLVAVSSILPAGCEIIPVERGVATLQPGEITFTVLARAETDESGRRITASIGLARPREPTLYGYISEHHGYGMTERESGDYAEDLAATMLASTLGIEFDP
;
A
#
# COMPACT_ATOMS: atom_id res chain seq x y z
N MET A 1 -7.55 8.85 21.76
CA MET A 1 -7.20 7.60 21.03
C MET A 1 -7.86 7.71 19.66
N PHE A 2 -7.12 7.52 18.56
CA PHE A 2 -7.69 7.58 17.21
C PHE A 2 -8.58 6.37 16.95
N PRO A 3 -9.68 6.49 16.18
CA PRO A 3 -10.52 5.36 15.81
C PRO A 3 -9.73 4.35 14.97
N ILE A 4 -10.07 3.06 15.11
CA ILE A 4 -9.45 1.97 14.35
C ILE A 4 -10.21 1.82 13.01
N PRO A 5 -9.51 1.87 11.85
CA PRO A 5 -10.14 1.68 10.55
C PRO A 5 -10.91 0.36 10.44
N GLN A 6 -12.10 0.41 9.83
CA GLN A 6 -12.97 -0.75 9.62
C GLN A 6 -12.93 -1.27 8.18
N CYS A 7 -12.40 -0.48 7.25
CA CYS A 7 -12.20 -0.87 5.87
C CYS A 7 -10.89 -0.32 5.32
N VAL A 8 -10.39 -0.96 4.27
CA VAL A 8 -9.19 -0.57 3.53
C VAL A 8 -9.40 -0.84 2.05
N PHE A 9 -8.74 -0.08 1.19
CA PHE A 9 -8.66 -0.36 -0.23
C PHE A 9 -7.21 -0.18 -0.70
N LEU A 10 -6.86 -0.85 -1.78
CA LEU A 10 -5.54 -0.73 -2.42
C LEU A 10 -5.70 0.08 -3.70
N THR A 11 -4.83 1.06 -3.88
CA THR A 11 -4.73 1.86 -5.11
C THR A 11 -3.27 2.06 -5.47
N ARG A 12 -3.01 2.37 -6.73
CA ARG A 12 -1.67 2.65 -7.27
C ARG A 12 -1.79 3.63 -8.41
N GLY A 13 -0.72 4.39 -8.64
CA GLY A 13 -0.67 5.28 -9.77
C GLY A 13 0.75 5.64 -10.15
N VAL A 14 0.90 6.16 -11.37
CA VAL A 14 2.17 6.59 -11.94
C VAL A 14 2.06 8.04 -12.40
N GLY A 15 3.06 8.84 -12.06
CA GLY A 15 3.14 10.23 -12.48
C GLY A 15 4.50 10.57 -13.04
N VAL A 16 4.50 11.29 -14.17
CA VAL A 16 5.72 11.72 -14.85
C VAL A 16 5.71 13.23 -14.98
N HIS A 17 6.72 13.88 -14.40
CA HIS A 17 6.90 15.32 -14.53
C HIS A 17 8.37 15.69 -14.34
N ARG A 18 8.77 16.85 -14.86
CA ARG A 18 10.14 17.40 -14.70
C ARG A 18 10.49 17.75 -13.23
N HIS A 19 9.48 17.91 -12.39
CA HIS A 19 9.62 18.23 -10.96
C HIS A 19 9.06 17.08 -10.14
N ARG A 20 9.87 16.58 -9.19
CA ARG A 20 9.54 15.41 -8.37
C ARG A 20 8.23 15.55 -7.59
N LEU A 21 7.96 16.72 -7.03
CA LEU A 21 6.73 16.96 -6.27
C LEU A 21 5.48 16.82 -7.16
N THR A 22 5.50 17.43 -8.34
CA THR A 22 4.40 17.32 -9.31
C THR A 22 4.28 15.92 -9.89
N ALA A 23 5.40 15.21 -10.09
CA ALA A 23 5.36 13.82 -10.53
C ALA A 23 4.65 12.95 -9.49
N PHE A 24 4.91 13.18 -8.20
CA PHE A 24 4.20 12.51 -7.13
C PHE A 24 2.72 12.89 -7.07
N GLU A 25 2.37 14.17 -7.21
CA GLU A 25 0.97 14.62 -7.30
C GLU A 25 0.22 13.92 -8.45
N TYR A 26 0.86 13.77 -9.62
CA TYR A 26 0.27 13.04 -10.74
C TYR A 26 0.07 11.56 -10.44
N ALA A 27 1.01 10.93 -9.71
CA ALA A 27 0.86 9.55 -9.27
C ALA A 27 -0.31 9.39 -8.28
N LEU A 28 -0.50 10.34 -7.37
CA LEU A 28 -1.65 10.34 -6.45
C LEU A 28 -2.97 10.53 -7.19
N ARG A 29 -2.98 11.36 -8.24
CA ARG A 29 -4.16 11.61 -9.07
C ARG A 29 -4.53 10.41 -9.95
N ASP A 30 -3.54 9.73 -10.49
CA ASP A 30 -3.72 8.46 -11.19
C ASP A 30 -4.25 7.36 -10.24
N ALA A 31 -3.91 7.46 -8.95
CA ALA A 31 -4.43 6.61 -7.88
C ALA A 31 -5.77 7.07 -7.27
N ASP A 32 -6.35 8.18 -7.76
CA ASP A 32 -7.62 8.79 -7.32
C ASP A 32 -7.66 9.21 -5.82
N ILE A 33 -6.51 9.64 -5.28
CA ILE A 33 -6.32 10.03 -3.87
C ILE A 33 -5.51 11.32 -3.67
N GLU A 34 -5.35 12.16 -4.70
CA GLU A 34 -4.54 13.39 -4.65
C GLU A 34 -5.08 14.48 -3.71
N GLN A 35 -6.38 14.41 -3.41
CA GLN A 35 -7.10 15.35 -2.57
C GLN A 35 -6.97 15.05 -1.07
N GLN A 36 -6.23 14.01 -0.67
CA GLN A 36 -6.06 13.57 0.72
C GLN A 36 -4.78 14.12 1.39
N ASN A 37 -4.83 14.29 2.71
CA ASN A 37 -3.65 14.49 3.55
C ASN A 37 -3.15 13.12 4.06
N LEU A 38 -2.24 12.49 3.32
CA LEU A 38 -1.73 11.16 3.64
C LEU A 38 -0.81 11.19 4.87
N VAL A 39 -1.12 10.34 5.86
CA VAL A 39 -0.25 10.07 7.01
C VAL A 39 0.27 8.65 6.88
N ALA A 40 1.57 8.52 6.63
CA ALA A 40 2.23 7.23 6.59
C ALA A 40 2.14 6.55 7.97
N VAL A 41 1.60 5.33 7.99
CA VAL A 41 1.58 4.45 9.17
C VAL A 41 2.41 3.21 8.90
N SER A 42 2.63 2.40 9.94
CA SER A 42 3.34 1.14 9.83
C SER A 42 2.46 0.06 9.16
N SER A 43 2.61 -1.20 9.54
CA SER A 43 2.32 -2.35 8.69
C SER A 43 1.17 -3.24 9.18
N ILE A 44 0.19 -2.70 9.90
CA ILE A 44 -0.88 -3.50 10.53
C ILE A 44 -2.21 -3.32 9.81
N LEU A 45 -2.81 -4.45 9.40
CA LEU A 45 -4.21 -4.51 9.00
C LEU A 45 -5.07 -4.83 10.24
N PRO A 46 -5.99 -3.95 10.68
CA PRO A 46 -6.80 -4.21 11.85
C PRO A 46 -7.64 -5.49 11.73
N ALA A 47 -7.88 -6.16 12.87
CA ALA A 47 -8.79 -7.30 12.94
C ALA A 47 -10.20 -6.91 12.46
N GLY A 48 -10.82 -7.77 11.66
CA GLY A 48 -12.15 -7.53 11.08
C GLY A 48 -12.20 -6.44 9.99
N CYS A 49 -11.06 -5.86 9.58
CA CYS A 49 -11.04 -4.83 8.54
C CYS A 49 -11.44 -5.39 7.17
N GLU A 50 -12.45 -4.80 6.53
CA GLU A 50 -12.95 -5.20 5.21
C GLU A 50 -12.05 -4.62 4.11
N ILE A 51 -11.59 -5.48 3.19
CA ILE A 51 -10.94 -5.01 1.95
C ILE A 51 -12.06 -4.68 0.96
N ILE A 52 -12.18 -3.41 0.60
CA ILE A 52 -13.21 -2.91 -0.31
C ILE A 52 -12.61 -2.50 -1.68
N PRO A 53 -13.41 -2.51 -2.75
CA PRO A 53 -13.01 -1.96 -4.05
C PRO A 53 -12.60 -0.49 -3.95
N VAL A 54 -11.66 -0.07 -4.81
CA VAL A 54 -11.13 1.31 -4.82
C VAL A 54 -12.24 2.34 -5.01
N GLU A 55 -13.22 2.08 -5.86
CA GLU A 55 -14.31 3.02 -6.14
C GLU A 55 -15.19 3.25 -4.91
N ARG A 56 -15.41 2.18 -4.12
CA ARG A 56 -16.12 2.30 -2.83
C ARG A 56 -15.27 3.04 -1.81
N GLY A 57 -13.96 2.77 -1.76
CA GLY A 57 -13.01 3.43 -0.87
C GLY A 57 -12.92 4.92 -1.12
N VAL A 58 -12.64 5.32 -2.36
CA VAL A 58 -12.51 6.73 -2.76
C VAL A 58 -13.82 7.49 -2.53
N ALA A 59 -14.98 6.87 -2.77
CA ALA A 59 -16.27 7.49 -2.49
C ALA A 59 -16.51 7.83 -1.00
N THR A 60 -15.73 7.24 -0.08
CA THR A 60 -15.79 7.60 1.35
C THR A 60 -14.90 8.78 1.73
N LEU A 61 -13.97 9.18 0.87
CA LEU A 61 -12.96 10.19 1.17
C LEU A 61 -13.48 11.61 0.98
N GLN A 62 -13.03 12.53 1.84
CA GLN A 62 -13.28 13.96 1.68
C GLN A 62 -11.99 14.73 1.38
N PRO A 63 -12.01 15.73 0.48
CA PRO A 63 -10.83 16.56 0.24
C PRO A 63 -10.30 17.20 1.52
N GLY A 64 -9.00 17.03 1.79
CA GLY A 64 -8.30 17.54 2.96
C GLY A 64 -8.39 16.65 4.21
N GLU A 65 -9.09 15.51 4.15
CA GLU A 65 -9.14 14.55 5.25
C GLU A 65 -7.75 13.94 5.53
N ILE A 66 -7.49 13.62 6.81
CA ILE A 66 -6.30 12.87 7.20
C ILE A 66 -6.54 11.39 6.91
N THR A 67 -5.80 10.86 5.95
CA THR A 67 -5.91 9.45 5.53
C THR A 67 -4.68 8.68 5.96
N PHE A 68 -4.83 7.81 6.95
CA PHE A 68 -3.76 6.89 7.34
C PHE A 68 -3.51 5.87 6.23
N THR A 69 -2.26 5.75 5.80
CA THR A 69 -1.88 4.98 4.61
C THR A 69 -0.56 4.24 4.84
N VAL A 70 -0.46 3.01 4.36
CA VAL A 70 0.83 2.33 4.17
C VAL A 70 1.30 2.67 2.76
N LEU A 71 2.50 3.22 2.60
CA LEU A 71 2.88 3.92 1.37
C LEU A 71 4.20 3.40 0.78
N ALA A 72 4.07 2.62 -0.29
CA ALA A 72 5.17 2.35 -1.19
C ALA A 72 5.32 3.49 -2.21
N ARG A 73 6.54 3.99 -2.41
CA ARG A 73 6.87 5.06 -3.36
C ARG A 73 8.28 4.88 -3.93
N ALA A 74 8.38 4.77 -5.25
CA ALA A 74 9.66 4.83 -5.95
C ALA A 74 9.65 6.02 -6.93
N GLU A 75 10.81 6.64 -7.13
CA GLU A 75 10.98 7.74 -8.08
C GLU A 75 12.34 7.62 -8.78
N THR A 76 12.43 8.10 -10.02
CA THR A 76 13.69 8.12 -10.78
C THR A 76 13.70 9.27 -11.77
N ASP A 77 14.89 9.81 -12.03
CA ASP A 77 15.21 10.73 -13.13
C ASP A 77 16.18 10.09 -14.14
N GLU A 78 16.48 8.80 -13.99
CA GLU A 78 17.36 8.03 -14.87
C GLU A 78 16.57 7.46 -16.06
N SER A 79 16.97 7.83 -17.28
CA SER A 79 16.32 7.34 -18.50
C SER A 79 16.40 5.81 -18.60
N GLY A 80 15.26 5.16 -18.85
CA GLY A 80 15.18 3.70 -18.99
C GLY A 80 15.23 2.92 -17.69
N ARG A 81 15.43 3.57 -16.53
CA ARG A 81 15.38 2.88 -15.24
C ARG A 81 13.94 2.49 -14.90
N ARG A 82 13.72 1.19 -14.75
CA ARG A 82 12.44 0.65 -14.27
C ARG A 82 12.35 0.81 -12.76
N ILE A 83 11.23 1.34 -12.29
CA ILE A 83 10.87 1.45 -10.87
C ILE A 83 9.57 0.71 -10.61
N THR A 84 9.39 0.22 -9.39
CA THR A 84 8.14 -0.38 -8.91
C THR A 84 7.84 0.09 -7.49
N ALA A 85 6.55 0.18 -7.17
CA ALA A 85 6.06 0.42 -5.82
C ALA A 85 4.90 -0.55 -5.59
N SER A 86 5.03 -1.43 -4.60
CA SER A 86 4.07 -2.50 -4.33
C SER A 86 3.65 -2.48 -2.86
N ILE A 87 2.37 -2.74 -2.61
CA ILE A 87 1.82 -3.03 -1.29
C ILE A 87 1.39 -4.49 -1.28
N GLY A 88 1.90 -5.28 -0.34
CA GLY A 88 1.43 -6.64 -0.07
C GLY A 88 0.53 -6.64 1.16
N LEU A 89 -0.47 -7.54 1.18
CA LEU A 89 -1.38 -7.68 2.31
C LEU A 89 -1.58 -9.15 2.63
N ALA A 90 -1.33 -9.51 3.88
CA ALA A 90 -1.61 -10.84 4.42
C ALA A 90 -2.60 -10.73 5.58
N ARG A 91 -3.63 -11.58 5.57
CA ARG A 91 -4.60 -11.65 6.67
C ARG A 91 -4.72 -13.09 7.20
N PRO A 92 -4.87 -13.27 8.51
CA PRO A 92 -5.11 -14.58 9.10
C PRO A 92 -6.50 -15.10 8.70
N ARG A 93 -6.68 -16.43 8.79
CA ARG A 93 -7.98 -17.06 8.58
C ARG A 93 -8.99 -16.71 9.67
N GLU A 94 -8.49 -16.46 10.88
CA GLU A 94 -9.29 -16.03 12.03
C GLU A 94 -9.48 -14.50 11.99
N PRO A 95 -10.70 -13.97 11.82
CA PRO A 95 -10.92 -12.53 11.64
C PRO A 95 -10.66 -11.67 12.87
N THR A 96 -10.53 -12.29 14.05
CA THR A 96 -10.24 -11.61 15.33
C THR A 96 -8.78 -11.22 15.47
N LEU A 97 -7.91 -11.78 14.63
CA LEU A 97 -6.48 -11.49 14.59
C LEU A 97 -6.20 -10.41 13.53
N TYR A 98 -5.18 -9.59 13.78
CA TYR A 98 -4.74 -8.58 12.84
C TYR A 98 -3.91 -9.20 11.71
N GLY A 99 -3.91 -8.54 10.55
CA GLY A 99 -3.06 -8.88 9.42
C GLY A 99 -1.83 -7.99 9.32
N TYR A 100 -1.01 -8.26 8.32
CA TYR A 100 0.19 -7.48 7.98
C TYR A 100 0.08 -6.87 6.59
N ILE A 101 0.64 -5.67 6.47
CA ILE A 101 0.78 -4.93 5.21
C ILE A 101 2.27 -4.68 5.00
N SER A 102 2.81 -5.08 3.86
CA SER A 102 4.19 -4.80 3.49
C SER A 102 4.22 -3.71 2.42
N GLU A 103 5.27 -2.90 2.44
CA GLU A 103 5.59 -1.97 1.36
C GLU A 103 6.91 -2.39 0.70
N HIS A 104 6.97 -2.30 -0.62
CA HIS A 104 8.15 -2.61 -1.39
C HIS A 104 8.42 -1.53 -2.45
N HIS A 105 9.66 -1.06 -2.48
CA HIS A 105 10.15 0.02 -3.35
C HIS A 105 11.26 -0.58 -4.22
N GLY A 106 10.91 -0.97 -5.45
CA GLY A 106 11.79 -1.77 -6.30
C GLY A 106 12.40 -0.99 -7.46
N TYR A 107 13.53 -1.51 -7.93
CA TYR A 107 14.21 -1.06 -9.15
C TYR A 107 14.56 -2.27 -10.00
N GLY A 108 14.37 -2.17 -11.31
CA GLY A 108 14.70 -3.25 -12.24
C GLY A 108 13.77 -4.47 -12.19
N MET A 109 12.78 -4.50 -11.29
CA MET A 109 11.79 -5.56 -11.19
C MET A 109 10.61 -5.32 -12.13
N THR A 110 10.02 -6.39 -12.65
CA THR A 110 8.71 -6.35 -13.30
C THR A 110 7.61 -6.11 -12.28
N GLU A 111 6.41 -5.73 -12.77
CA GLU A 111 5.23 -5.58 -11.93
C GLU A 111 4.94 -6.85 -11.12
N ARG A 112 5.02 -8.01 -11.78
CA ARG A 112 4.78 -9.31 -11.14
C ARG A 112 5.80 -9.61 -10.06
N GLU A 113 7.11 -9.54 -10.37
CA GLU A 113 8.15 -9.82 -9.38
C GLU A 113 8.04 -8.92 -8.14
N SER A 114 7.75 -7.62 -8.34
CA SER A 114 7.58 -6.68 -7.23
C SER A 114 6.30 -6.93 -6.43
N GLY A 115 5.23 -7.42 -7.09
CA GLY A 115 3.98 -7.81 -6.44
C GLY A 115 4.15 -9.06 -5.59
N ASP A 116 4.66 -10.14 -6.21
CA ASP A 116 4.95 -11.42 -5.56
C ASP A 116 5.85 -11.20 -4.33
N TYR A 117 6.93 -10.42 -4.47
CA TYR A 117 7.81 -10.08 -3.34
C TYR A 117 7.09 -9.37 -2.19
N ALA A 118 6.20 -8.42 -2.49
CA ALA A 118 5.47 -7.71 -1.45
C ALA A 118 4.49 -8.64 -0.73
N GLU A 119 3.75 -9.47 -1.47
CA GLU A 119 2.84 -10.46 -0.89
C GLU A 119 3.57 -11.47 0.01
N ASP A 120 4.68 -12.03 -0.45
CA ASP A 120 5.51 -12.97 0.32
C ASP A 120 6.07 -12.32 1.60
N LEU A 121 6.47 -11.05 1.51
CA LEU A 121 6.95 -10.30 2.67
C LEU A 121 5.83 -10.11 3.71
N ALA A 122 4.61 -9.77 3.28
CA ALA A 122 3.47 -9.65 4.18
C ALA A 122 3.10 -10.99 4.82
N ALA A 123 3.13 -12.07 4.04
CA ALA A 123 2.84 -13.43 4.52
C ALA A 123 3.88 -13.89 5.54
N THR A 124 5.17 -13.65 5.27
CA THR A 124 6.28 -13.97 6.17
C THR A 124 6.17 -13.22 7.50
N MET A 125 5.86 -11.92 7.46
CA MET A 125 5.65 -11.12 8.68
C MET A 125 4.47 -11.64 9.51
N LEU A 126 3.35 -11.99 8.86
CA LEU A 126 2.21 -12.58 9.53
C LEU A 126 2.54 -13.93 10.16
N ALA A 127 3.23 -14.81 9.43
CA ALA A 127 3.60 -16.14 9.90
C ALA A 127 4.53 -16.08 11.11
N SER A 128 5.51 -15.17 11.11
CA SER A 128 6.40 -14.96 12.26
C SER A 128 5.66 -14.59 13.54
N THR A 129 4.54 -13.87 13.41
CA THR A 129 3.69 -13.47 14.54
C THR A 129 2.84 -14.63 15.05
N LEU A 130 2.47 -15.57 14.17
CA LEU A 130 1.70 -16.76 14.51
C LEU A 130 2.57 -17.93 14.99
N GLY A 131 3.91 -17.78 14.98
CA GLY A 131 4.85 -18.84 15.35
C GLY A 131 4.89 -20.00 14.35
N ILE A 132 4.54 -19.74 13.10
CA ILE A 132 4.52 -20.71 12.01
C ILE A 132 5.68 -20.37 11.07
N GLU A 133 6.53 -21.34 10.72
CA GLU A 133 7.51 -21.16 9.65
C GLU A 133 6.77 -21.09 8.31
N PHE A 134 6.96 -19.99 7.59
CA PHE A 134 6.47 -19.83 6.22
C PHE A 134 7.54 -20.36 5.27
N ASP A 135 7.18 -21.34 4.43
CA ASP A 135 8.04 -21.86 3.37
C ASP A 135 7.65 -21.13 2.06
N PRO A 136 8.51 -20.24 1.53
CA PRO A 136 8.21 -19.36 0.40
C PRO A 136 8.09 -20.10 -0.94
#